data_AF-A0A924P640-F1
#
_entry.id   AF-A0A924P640-F1
#
_cell.length_a   1.000
_cell.length_b   1.000
_cell.length_c   1.000
_cell.angle_alpha   90.00
_cell.angle_beta   90.00
_cell.angle_gamma   90.00
#
_symmetry.space_group_name_H-M   'P 1'
#
loop_
_entity.id
_entity.type
_entity.pdbx_description
1 polymer ?
#
loop_
_entity_poly.entity_id
_entity_poly.type
_entity_poly.pdbx_seq_one_letter_code
_entity_poly.pdbx_strand_id
1 'polypeptide(L)'
;MKKSSGSLAVLCLFLPALALAHAHVKKSDPAKDAVLSAAPKKVSIDFSEDLELAMSKLEVKNSKTGETVCEGKVIAGPSGKNGLERSLKPLKSEKATYEVNWKAVSKDAHKMQGSYKFSVDPGAKEKKSE
;
A
#
# COMPACT_ATOMS: atom_id res chain seq x y z
N MET A 1 6.92 61.27 -37.35
CA MET A 1 7.90 60.19 -37.06
C MET A 1 8.51 60.46 -35.69
N LYS A 2 8.31 59.56 -34.72
CA LYS A 2 9.16 59.31 -33.53
C LYS A 2 8.52 58.16 -32.75
N LYS A 3 9.06 56.96 -32.95
CA LYS A 3 8.68 55.73 -32.24
C LYS A 3 9.41 55.75 -30.89
N SER A 4 8.71 55.54 -29.79
CA SER A 4 9.34 55.25 -28.50
C SER A 4 8.81 53.91 -28.01
N SER A 5 9.70 52.93 -27.99
CA SER A 5 9.52 51.59 -27.47
C SER A 5 9.64 51.62 -25.95
N GLY A 6 8.72 50.98 -25.22
CA GLY A 6 8.81 50.78 -23.78
C GLY A 6 8.42 49.35 -23.42
N SER A 7 9.38 48.61 -22.86
CA SER A 7 9.38 47.17 -22.59
C SER A 7 8.11 46.62 -21.95
N LEU A 8 7.57 45.55 -22.54
CA LEU A 8 6.61 44.66 -21.89
C LEU A 8 7.38 43.77 -20.90
N ALA A 9 7.35 44.13 -19.62
CA ALA A 9 7.86 43.27 -18.55
C ALA A 9 6.94 42.05 -18.42
N VAL A 10 7.35 40.91 -18.98
CA VAL A 10 6.67 39.64 -18.78
C VAL A 10 7.01 39.15 -17.39
N LEU A 11 6.07 39.33 -16.46
CA LEU A 11 6.14 38.75 -15.11
C LEU A 11 5.86 37.25 -15.24
N CYS A 12 6.91 36.42 -15.30
CA CYS A 12 6.78 34.97 -15.21
C CYS A 12 6.27 34.60 -13.80
N LEU A 13 4.97 34.39 -13.68
CA LEU A 13 4.36 33.77 -12.52
C LEU A 13 4.82 32.30 -12.46
N PHE A 14 5.79 32.00 -11.60
CA PHE A 14 6.08 30.64 -11.19
C PHE A 14 4.89 30.12 -10.37
N LEU A 15 3.97 29.42 -11.03
CA LEU A 15 2.97 28.61 -10.33
C LEU A 15 3.70 27.41 -9.73
N PRO A 16 3.67 27.18 -8.41
CA PRO A 16 4.16 25.93 -7.86
C PRO A 16 3.28 24.81 -8.43
N ALA A 17 3.88 23.94 -9.24
CA ALA A 17 3.22 22.72 -9.67
C ALA A 17 2.85 21.95 -8.40
N LEU A 18 1.56 21.64 -8.24
CA LEU A 18 1.07 20.78 -7.16
C LEU A 18 1.83 19.44 -7.26
N ALA A 19 2.78 19.22 -6.36
CA ALA A 19 3.50 17.98 -6.25
C ALA A 19 2.54 16.89 -5.72
N LEU A 20 1.85 16.21 -6.63
CA LEU A 20 1.18 14.94 -6.38
C LEU A 20 2.24 13.82 -6.32
N ALA A 21 3.12 13.88 -5.32
CA ALA A 21 4.28 12.99 -5.20
C ALA A 21 4.33 12.40 -3.78
N HIS A 22 3.36 11.56 -3.45
CA HIS A 22 3.49 10.66 -2.31
C HIS A 22 3.32 9.24 -2.83
N ALA A 23 4.06 8.26 -2.31
CA ALA A 23 3.83 6.87 -2.68
C ALA A 23 2.46 6.40 -2.17
N HIS A 24 1.52 6.19 -3.07
CA HIS A 24 0.19 5.72 -2.73
C HIS A 24 0.11 4.20 -2.87
N VAL A 25 -0.66 3.54 -2.00
CA VAL A 25 -1.05 2.14 -2.21
C VAL A 25 -1.84 2.07 -3.51
N LYS A 26 -1.33 1.31 -4.49
CA LYS A 26 -2.01 1.05 -5.75
C LYS A 26 -2.91 -0.17 -5.65
N LYS A 27 -2.41 -1.22 -5.01
CA LYS A 27 -3.09 -2.51 -4.89
C LYS A 27 -2.64 -3.23 -3.64
N SER A 28 -3.51 -4.03 -3.07
CA SER A 28 -3.16 -5.02 -2.06
C SER A 28 -3.72 -6.38 -2.42
N ASP A 29 -3.04 -7.43 -1.97
CA ASP A 29 -3.52 -8.80 -2.01
C ASP A 29 -3.29 -9.45 -0.64
N PRO A 30 -4.33 -9.80 0.12
CA PRO A 30 -5.75 -9.61 -0.20
C PRO A 30 -6.14 -8.14 -0.37
N ALA A 31 -7.16 -7.90 -1.20
CA ALA A 31 -7.74 -6.56 -1.35
C ALA A 31 -8.37 -6.08 -0.04
N LYS A 32 -8.45 -4.76 0.14
CA LYS A 32 -9.16 -4.16 1.26
C LYS A 32 -10.61 -4.65 1.30
N ASP A 33 -11.03 -5.05 2.50
CA ASP A 33 -12.36 -5.58 2.83
C ASP A 33 -12.74 -6.87 2.07
N ALA A 34 -11.76 -7.54 1.45
CA ALA A 34 -11.98 -8.84 0.81
C ALA A 34 -12.41 -9.91 1.82
N VAL A 35 -13.35 -10.77 1.41
CA VAL A 35 -13.74 -11.98 2.12
C VAL A 35 -13.30 -13.18 1.32
N LEU A 36 -12.33 -13.93 1.84
CA LEU A 36 -11.72 -15.08 1.18
C LEU A 36 -12.36 -16.37 1.68
N SER A 37 -12.65 -17.30 0.78
CA SER A 37 -13.09 -18.66 1.13
C SER A 37 -11.94 -19.53 1.66
N ALA A 38 -10.69 -19.16 1.38
CA ALA A 38 -9.50 -19.87 1.84
C ALA A 38 -8.47 -18.89 2.42
N ALA A 39 -7.75 -19.34 3.44
CA ALA A 39 -6.69 -18.56 4.06
C ALA A 39 -5.53 -18.32 3.08
N PRO A 40 -5.09 -17.05 2.89
CA PRO A 40 -3.94 -16.76 2.05
C PRO A 40 -2.64 -17.16 2.77
N LYS A 41 -1.62 -17.53 1.99
CA LYS A 41 -0.29 -17.85 2.53
C LYS A 41 0.59 -16.62 2.76
N LYS A 42 0.18 -15.47 2.24
CA LYS A 42 0.95 -14.22 2.22
C LYS A 42 0.04 -13.02 2.05
N VAL A 43 0.59 -11.85 2.38
CA VAL A 43 0.00 -10.55 2.04
C VAL A 43 1.01 -9.75 1.25
N SER A 44 0.55 -8.99 0.26
CA SER A 44 1.37 -8.04 -0.49
C SER A 44 0.66 -6.70 -0.70
N ILE A 45 1.46 -5.64 -0.80
CA ILE A 45 1.00 -4.27 -1.09
C ILE A 45 1.93 -3.67 -2.13
N ASP A 46 1.36 -3.16 -3.21
CA ASP A 46 2.06 -2.43 -4.26
C ASP A 46 1.84 -0.92 -4.08
N PHE A 47 2.91 -0.16 -4.26
CA PHE A 47 2.95 1.29 -4.13
C PHE A 47 3.25 1.97 -5.47
N SER A 48 2.99 3.27 -5.55
CA SER A 48 3.28 4.06 -6.75
C SER A 48 4.77 4.40 -6.94
N GLU A 49 5.59 4.21 -5.90
CA GLU A 49 7.02 4.54 -5.92
C GLU A 49 7.88 3.42 -5.31
N ASP A 50 9.16 3.43 -5.66
CA ASP A 50 10.17 2.52 -5.10
C ASP A 50 10.37 2.77 -3.60
N LEU A 51 10.58 1.68 -2.86
CA LEU A 51 10.71 1.69 -1.41
C LEU A 51 12.14 1.41 -0.94
N GLU A 52 12.49 1.99 0.20
CA GLU A 52 13.54 1.50 1.07
C GLU A 52 13.02 0.31 1.89
N LEU A 53 13.15 -0.90 1.33
CA LEU A 53 12.63 -2.14 1.92
C LEU A 53 13.14 -2.37 3.36
N ALA A 54 14.42 -2.07 3.63
CA ALA A 54 15.03 -2.26 4.94
C ALA A 54 14.42 -1.36 6.04
N MET A 55 13.79 -0.25 5.66
CA MET A 55 13.10 0.67 6.59
C MET A 55 11.58 0.48 6.61
N SER A 56 11.06 -0.37 5.73
CA SER A 56 9.63 -0.63 5.57
C SER A 56 9.18 -1.83 6.42
N LYS A 57 7.89 -1.87 6.76
CA LYS A 57 7.27 -2.90 7.62
C LYS A 57 5.91 -3.30 7.08
N LEU A 58 5.60 -4.58 7.20
CA LEU A 58 4.30 -5.18 6.91
C LEU A 58 3.99 -6.21 8.00
N GLU A 59 2.93 -5.97 8.76
CA GLU A 59 2.48 -6.80 9.86
C GLU A 59 0.99 -7.15 9.69
N VAL A 60 0.62 -8.38 10.02
CA VAL A 60 -0.76 -8.87 9.96
C VAL A 60 -1.13 -9.43 11.32
N LYS A 61 -2.26 -8.96 11.85
CA LYS A 61 -2.79 -9.37 13.15
C LYS A 61 -4.19 -9.93 13.02
N ASN A 62 -4.51 -10.95 13.81
CA ASN A 62 -5.90 -11.34 14.04
C ASN A 62 -6.62 -10.21 14.79
N SER A 63 -7.68 -9.64 14.21
CA SER A 63 -8.36 -8.48 14.78
C SER A 63 -9.07 -8.76 16.12
N LYS A 64 -9.39 -10.03 16.42
CA LYS A 64 -10.05 -10.42 17.67
C LYS A 64 -9.03 -10.69 18.79
N THR A 65 -7.96 -11.42 18.48
CA THR A 65 -6.98 -11.84 19.51
C THR A 65 -5.79 -10.90 19.64
N GLY A 66 -5.55 -10.04 18.63
CA GLY A 66 -4.34 -9.22 18.53
C GLY A 66 -3.08 -9.99 18.13
N GLU A 67 -3.19 -11.30 17.90
CA GLU A 67 -2.05 -12.16 17.58
C GLU A 67 -1.42 -11.80 16.23
N THR A 68 -0.10 -11.57 16.20
CA THR A 68 0.65 -11.42 14.94
C THR A 68 0.82 -12.77 14.24
N VAL A 69 0.29 -12.87 13.02
CA VAL A 69 0.26 -14.10 12.22
C VAL A 69 1.30 -14.13 11.09
N CYS A 70 2.22 -13.15 11.05
CA CYS A 70 3.32 -13.15 10.10
C CYS A 70 4.42 -14.16 10.46
N GLU A 71 5.12 -14.63 9.44
CA GLU A 71 6.37 -15.37 9.55
C GLU A 71 7.46 -14.78 8.64
N GLY A 72 8.72 -15.18 8.83
CA GLY A 72 9.83 -14.73 7.98
C GLY A 72 10.16 -13.23 8.10
N LYS A 73 10.75 -12.66 7.06
CA LYS A 73 11.06 -11.22 6.92
C LYS A 73 10.12 -10.59 5.88
N VAL A 74 10.00 -9.26 5.88
CA VAL A 74 9.36 -8.55 4.76
C VAL A 74 10.33 -8.63 3.58
N ILE A 75 9.80 -8.94 2.40
CA ILE A 75 10.57 -9.01 1.15
C ILE A 75 9.95 -8.08 0.11
N ALA A 76 10.66 -7.90 -1.02
CA ALA A 76 10.09 -7.23 -2.18
C ALA A 76 8.86 -7.99 -2.67
N GLY A 77 7.79 -7.24 -2.98
CA GLY A 77 6.55 -7.80 -3.50
C GLY A 77 6.65 -8.21 -4.97
N PRO A 78 5.56 -8.74 -5.55
CA PRO A 78 5.52 -9.16 -6.95
C PRO A 78 5.88 -8.05 -7.96
N SER A 79 5.60 -6.78 -7.61
CA SER A 79 5.95 -5.62 -8.43
C SER A 79 7.42 -5.18 -8.32
N GLY A 80 8.21 -5.83 -7.46
CA GLY A 80 9.62 -5.52 -7.25
C GLY A 80 9.84 -4.46 -6.17
N LYS A 81 10.63 -3.43 -6.48
CA LYS A 81 11.12 -2.43 -5.49
C LYS A 81 10.02 -1.53 -4.93
N ASN A 82 8.87 -1.43 -5.58
CA ASN A 82 7.70 -0.71 -5.14
C ASN A 82 6.67 -1.59 -4.41
N GLY A 83 7.04 -2.83 -4.04
CA GLY A 83 6.14 -3.77 -3.38
C GLY A 83 6.68 -4.26 -2.05
N LEU A 84 5.78 -4.50 -1.09
CA LEU A 84 6.06 -5.25 0.13
C LEU A 84 5.32 -6.59 0.07
N GLU A 85 5.97 -7.68 0.44
CA GLU A 85 5.32 -8.98 0.67
C GLU A 85 5.74 -9.56 2.02
N ARG A 86 4.80 -10.23 2.69
CA ARG A 86 5.04 -10.92 3.95
C ARG A 86 4.29 -12.25 3.99
N SER A 87 5.02 -13.33 4.27
CA SER A 87 4.45 -14.66 4.50
C SER A 87 3.66 -14.70 5.80
N LEU A 88 2.60 -15.50 5.80
CA LEU A 88 1.75 -15.77 6.97
C LEU A 88 1.95 -17.19 7.45
N LYS A 89 1.94 -17.37 8.77
CA LYS A 89 1.75 -18.69 9.39
C LYS A 89 0.43 -19.30 8.87
N PRO A 90 0.29 -20.63 8.88
CA PRO A 90 -0.99 -21.27 8.62
C PRO A 90 -2.10 -20.68 9.49
N LEU A 91 -3.09 -20.06 8.84
CA LEU A 91 -4.23 -19.47 9.53
C LEU A 91 -5.25 -20.57 9.84
N LYS A 92 -5.94 -20.45 10.98
CA LYS A 92 -6.98 -21.40 11.39
C LYS A 92 -8.13 -21.43 10.38
N SER A 93 -8.76 -22.59 10.22
CA SER A 93 -9.91 -22.81 9.33
C SER A 93 -11.23 -22.21 9.85
N GLU A 94 -11.16 -21.30 10.81
CA GLU A 94 -12.34 -20.64 11.39
C GLU A 94 -12.55 -19.27 10.72
N LYS A 95 -13.79 -18.78 10.78
CA LYS A 95 -14.08 -17.42 10.32
C LYS A 95 -13.31 -16.40 11.17
N ALA A 96 -12.50 -15.57 10.53
CA ALA A 96 -11.70 -14.56 11.20
C ALA A 96 -11.48 -13.32 10.34
N THR A 97 -11.27 -12.17 11.00
CA THR A 97 -10.85 -10.92 10.38
C THR A 97 -9.42 -10.62 10.77
N TYR A 98 -8.63 -10.19 9.81
CA TYR A 98 -7.23 -9.85 9.96
C TYR A 98 -7.02 -8.39 9.59
N GLU A 99 -6.20 -7.71 10.38
CA GLU A 99 -5.77 -6.34 10.10
C GLU A 99 -4.33 -6.34 9.61
N VAL A 100 -4.14 -5.80 8.41
CA VAL A 100 -2.85 -5.57 7.79
C VAL A 100 -2.42 -4.16 8.14
N ASN A 101 -1.28 -4.02 8.80
CA ASN A 101 -0.64 -2.77 9.17
C ASN A 101 0.66 -2.62 8.39
N TRP A 102 0.88 -1.47 7.77
CA TRP A 102 2.08 -1.23 6.99
C TRP A 102 2.70 0.13 7.31
N LYS A 103 4.02 0.19 7.16
CA LYS A 103 4.83 1.41 7.13
C LYS A 103 5.75 1.31 5.92
N ALA A 104 5.68 2.27 5.03
CA ALA A 104 6.50 2.33 3.83
C ALA A 104 7.41 3.55 3.90
N VAL A 105 8.66 3.39 3.49
CA VAL A 105 9.60 4.49 3.29
C VAL A 105 9.95 4.50 1.82
N SER A 106 9.62 5.55 1.10
CA SER A 106 10.01 5.72 -0.31
C SER A 106 11.48 6.08 -0.45
N LYS A 107 12.05 5.93 -1.66
CA LYS A 107 13.45 6.26 -1.95
C LYS A 107 13.81 7.74 -1.72
N ASP A 108 12.84 8.64 -1.74
CA ASP A 108 13.00 10.06 -1.41
C ASP A 108 12.88 10.36 0.10
N ALA A 109 12.85 9.31 0.93
CA ALA A 109 12.78 9.35 2.39
C ALA A 109 11.42 9.79 2.99
N HIS A 110 10.34 9.88 2.20
CA HIS A 110 9.01 10.06 2.77
C HIS A 110 8.52 8.79 3.49
N LYS A 111 7.94 8.99 4.68
CA LYS A 111 7.38 7.91 5.50
C LYS A 111 5.86 7.93 5.39
N MET A 112 5.28 6.79 5.06
CA MET A 112 3.84 6.61 4.97
C MET A 112 3.43 5.40 5.80
N GLN A 113 2.20 5.40 6.27
CA GLN A 113 1.65 4.27 7.02
C GLN A 113 0.15 4.16 6.77
N GLY A 114 -0.38 2.98 7.02
CA GLY A 114 -1.81 2.73 6.95
C GLY A 114 -2.16 1.34 7.42
N SER A 115 -3.47 1.06 7.39
CA SER A 115 -3.99 -0.26 7.65
C SER A 115 -5.22 -0.56 6.79
N TYR A 116 -5.50 -1.83 6.59
CA TYR A 116 -6.74 -2.33 6.01
C TYR A 116 -7.06 -3.70 6.58
N LYS A 117 -8.29 -4.18 6.33
CA LYS A 117 -8.74 -5.48 6.82
C LYS A 117 -9.08 -6.41 5.66
N PHE A 118 -8.95 -7.70 5.91
CA PHE A 118 -9.57 -8.76 5.11
C PHE A 118 -10.14 -9.82 6.05
N SER A 119 -11.07 -10.63 5.56
CA SER A 119 -11.66 -11.72 6.30
C SER A 119 -11.44 -13.05 5.59
N VAL A 120 -11.32 -14.11 6.37
CA VAL A 120 -11.40 -15.49 5.88
C VAL A 120 -12.71 -16.05 6.41
N ASP A 121 -13.56 -16.54 5.51
CA ASP A 121 -14.83 -17.19 5.84
C ASP A 121 -14.98 -18.43 4.95
N PRO A 122 -14.56 -19.61 5.43
CA PRO A 122 -14.64 -20.85 4.65
C PRO A 122 -16.07 -21.27 4.28
N GLY A 123 -17.08 -20.68 4.93
CA GLY A 123 -18.49 -20.86 4.60
C GLY A 123 -19.05 -19.83 3.61
N ALA A 124 -18.28 -18.81 3.23
CA ALA A 124 -18.73 -17.83 2.25
C ALA A 124 -18.79 -18.47 0.85
N LYS A 125 -20.01 -18.56 0.30
CA LYS A 125 -20.19 -18.93 -1.12
C LYS A 125 -19.58 -17.83 -1.99
N GLU A 126 -18.76 -18.20 -2.98
CA GLU A 126 -18.23 -17.26 -3.98
C GLU A 126 -19.39 -16.47 -4.60
N LYS A 127 -19.52 -15.19 -4.20
CA LYS A 127 -20.24 -14.22 -5.02
C LYS A 127 -19.23 -13.67 -6.02
N LYS A 128 -19.19 -14.27 -7.20
CA LYS A 128 -18.52 -13.69 -8.36
C LYS A 128 -19.19 -12.34 -8.61
N SER A 129 -18.46 -11.23 -8.48
CA SER A 129 -18.95 -9.93 -8.90
C SER A 129 -19.22 -9.98 -10.39
N GLU A 130 -20.47 -9.73 -10.77
CA GLU A 130 -20.92 -9.55 -12.15
C GLU A 130 -20.43 -8.21 -12.72
#